data_AF-A0A945AJV0-F1
#
_entry.id   AF-A0A945AJV0-F1
#
_cell.length_a   1.000
_cell.length_b   1.000
_cell.length_c   1.000
_cell.angle_alpha   90.00
_cell.angle_beta   90.00
_cell.angle_gamma   90.00
#
_symmetry.space_group_name_H-M   'P 1'
#
loop_
_entity.id
_entity.type
_entity.pdbx_description
1 polymer ?
#
loop_
_entity_poly.entity_id
_entity_poly.type
_entity_poly.pdbx_seq_one_letter_code
_entity_poly.pdbx_strand_id
1 'polypeptide(L)' 'MTIVISSQLDIGQVDIASIVIDVSSRDAIPLILLGLQHSYTTKYLKEAVFKILQEVMPHKGKKDNDQTVSW' A
#
# COMPACT_ATOMS: atom_id res chain seq x y z
N MET A 1 9.48 14.85 -17.82
CA MET A 1 8.74 13.69 -18.37
C MET A 1 9.46 12.46 -17.88
N THR A 2 9.02 11.84 -16.77
CA THR A 2 9.73 10.71 -16.17
C THR A 2 9.14 9.43 -16.72
N ILE A 3 9.95 8.70 -17.50
CA ILE A 3 9.60 7.41 -18.08
C ILE A 3 9.84 6.39 -16.97
N VAL A 4 8.77 5.89 -16.34
CA VAL A 4 8.89 4.83 -15.33
C VAL A 4 9.08 3.52 -16.08
N ILE A 5 10.30 2.99 -16.02
CA ILE A 5 10.65 1.68 -16.58
C ILE A 5 10.15 0.64 -15.58
N SER A 6 9.22 -0.22 -15.98
CA SER A 6 8.56 -1.20 -15.10
C SER A 6 9.55 -2.09 -14.33
N SER A 7 10.69 -2.46 -14.92
CA SER A 7 11.73 -3.26 -14.26
C SER A 7 12.44 -2.56 -13.08
N GLN A 8 12.33 -1.23 -12.95
CA GLN A 8 12.88 -0.51 -11.80
C GLN A 8 11.98 -0.66 -10.54
N LEU A 9 10.72 -1.04 -10.70
CA LEU A 9 9.77 -1.22 -9.58
C LEU A 9 10.13 -2.43 -8.70
N ASP A 10 10.75 -3.46 -9.29
CA ASP A 10 11.11 -4.68 -8.57
C ASP A 10 12.40 -4.53 -7.74
N ILE A 11 13.26 -3.58 -8.10
CA ILE A 11 14.57 -3.39 -7.44
C ILE A 11 14.35 -2.79 -6.05
N GLY A 12 14.64 -3.58 -5.01
CA GLY A 12 14.51 -3.16 -3.62
C GLY A 12 13.09 -3.27 -3.06
N GLN A 13 12.18 -3.94 -3.79
CA GLN A 13 10.87 -4.27 -3.25
C GLN A 13 11.02 -5.26 -2.09
N VAL A 14 10.43 -4.90 -0.95
CA VAL A 14 10.34 -5.76 0.23
C VAL A 14 8.90 -5.78 0.71
N ASP A 15 8.50 -6.90 1.29
CA ASP A 15 7.19 -7.00 1.91
C ASP A 15 7.08 -5.99 3.07
N ILE A 16 5.94 -5.30 3.16
CA ILE A 16 5.73 -4.28 4.19
C ILE A 16 5.87 -4.84 5.62
N ALA A 17 5.56 -6.12 5.84
CA ALA A 17 5.77 -6.79 7.13
C ALA A 17 7.25 -6.93 7.49
N SER A 18 8.13 -6.91 6.50
CA SER A 18 9.58 -7.09 6.65
C SER A 18 10.34 -5.77 6.84
N ILE A 19 9.66 -4.62 6.72
CA ILE A 19 10.29 -3.31 6.88
C ILE A 19 10.57 -3.04 8.38
N VAL A 20 11.83 -2.84 8.72
CA VAL A 20 12.23 -2.42 10.07
C VAL A 20 12.10 -0.89 10.17
N ILE A 21 11.19 -0.42 11.00
CA ILE A 21 10.95 1.01 11.23
C ILE A 21 11.69 1.42 12.50
N ASP A 22 12.67 2.31 12.35
CA ASP A 22 13.34 2.90 13.50
C ASP A 22 12.46 3.98 14.14
N VAL A 23 12.17 3.80 15.42
CA VAL A 23 11.30 4.70 16.21
C VAL A 23 12.09 5.81 16.91
N SER A 24 13.41 5.86 16.72
CA SER A 24 14.26 6.89 17.33
C SER A 24 14.01 8.29 16.77
N SER A 25 13.37 8.39 15.60
CA SER A 25 13.02 9.67 15.00
C SER A 25 11.97 10.40 15.85
N ARG A 26 12.21 11.69 16.08
CA ARG A 26 11.34 12.56 16.89
C ARG A 26 10.00 12.88 16.20
N ASP A 27 9.94 12.70 14.88
CA ASP A 27 8.75 12.98 14.10
C ASP A 27 7.65 11.95 14.32
N ALA A 28 6.41 12.28 13.96
CA ALA A 28 5.30 11.33 14.02
C ALA A 28 5.34 10.26 12.91
N ILE A 29 6.28 10.37 11.97
CA ILE A 29 6.40 9.50 10.79
C ILE A 29 6.57 8.01 11.17
N PRO A 30 7.47 7.62 12.10
CA PRO A 30 7.61 6.21 12.48
C PRO A 30 6.32 5.61 13.03
N LEU A 31 5.55 6.39 13.81
CA LEU A 31 4.30 5.92 14.40
C LEU A 31 3.22 5.68 13.34
N ILE A 32 3.11 6.57 12.35
CA ILE A 32 2.17 6.40 11.23
C ILE A 32 2.55 5.18 10.40
N LEU A 33 3.85 5.00 10.11
CA LEU A 33 4.35 3.85 9.35
C LEU A 33 4.13 2.53 10.11
N LEU A 34 4.28 2.51 11.43
CA LEU A 34 3.97 1.35 12.26
C LEU A 34 2.48 1.01 12.23
N GLY A 35 1.60 2.02 12.33
CA GLY A 35 0.16 1.84 12.21
C GLY A 35 -0.23 1.28 10.83
N LEU A 36 0.41 1.78 9.77
CA LEU A 36 0.21 1.29 8.41
C LEU A 36 0.69 -0.16 8.25
N GLN A 37 1.89 -0.48 8.74
CA GLN A 37 2.42 -1.84 8.74
C GLN A 37 1.46 -2.78 9.49
N HIS A 38 1.00 -2.40 10.68
CA HIS A 38 0.07 -3.21 11.47
C HIS A 38 -1.28 -3.44 10.77
N SER A 39 -1.82 -2.40 10.13
CA SER A 39 -3.06 -2.48 9.35
C SER A 39 -2.93 -3.46 8.16
N TYR A 40 -1.76 -3.49 7.52
CA TYR A 40 -1.52 -4.36 6.37
C TYR A 40 -1.16 -5.80 6.76
N THR A 41 -0.44 -6.02 7.85
CA THR A 41 -0.05 -7.37 8.31
C THR A 41 -1.19 -8.11 9.01
N THR A 42 -2.12 -7.38 9.63
CA THR A 42 -3.28 -7.97 10.28
C THR A 42 -4.38 -8.23 9.27
N LYS A 43 -4.58 -9.51 8.89
CA LYS A 43 -5.53 -9.92 7.83
C LYS A 43 -6.92 -9.27 7.96
N TYR A 44 -7.51 -9.33 9.14
CA TYR A 44 -8.85 -8.76 9.39
C TYR A 44 -8.89 -7.23 9.19
N LEU A 45 -7.87 -6.51 9.67
CA LEU A 45 -7.78 -5.06 9.50
C LEU A 45 -7.61 -4.70 8.03
N LYS A 46 -6.72 -5.42 7.33
CA LYS A 46 -6.51 -5.24 5.90
C LYS A 46 -7.81 -5.40 5.13
N GLU A 47 -8.54 -6.48 5.36
CA GLU A 47 -9.82 -6.74 4.68
C GLU A 47 -10.86 -5.65 4.98
N ALA A 48 -11.00 -5.23 6.24
CA ALA A 48 -11.94 -4.19 6.63
C ALA A 48 -11.60 -2.83 5.98
N VAL A 49 -10.33 -2.43 5.99
CA VAL A 49 -9.87 -1.17 5.38
C VAL A 49 -10.06 -1.20 3.87
N PHE A 50 -9.70 -2.31 3.21
CA PHE A 50 -9.87 -2.42 1.76
C PHE A 50 -11.33 -2.43 1.36
N LYS A 51 -12.22 -3.04 2.15
CA LYS A 51 -13.66 -2.95 1.91
C LYS A 51 -14.16 -1.52 1.95
N ILE A 52 -13.79 -0.75 2.97
CA ILE A 52 -14.15 0.68 3.07
C ILE A 52 -13.58 1.45 1.87
N LEU A 53 -12.32 1.20 1.50
CA LEU A 53 -11.69 1.82 0.34
C LEU A 53 -12.47 1.54 -0.94
N GLN A 54 -12.94 0.30 -1.17
CA GLN A 54 -13.78 -0.02 -2.32
C GLN A 54 -15.10 0.75 -2.34
N GLU A 55 -15.70 1.02 -1.17
CA GLU A 55 -16.96 1.78 -1.06
C GLU A 55 -16.77 3.27 -1.33
N VAL A 56 -15.62 3.85 -0.95
CA VAL A 56 -15.34 5.29 -1.11
C VAL A 56 -14.61 5.63 -2.40
N MET A 57 -13.98 4.66 -3.06
CA MET A 57 -13.26 4.90 -4.31
C MET A 57 -14.27 5.34 -5.38
N PRO A 58 -14.06 6.50 -6.03
CA PRO A 58 -14.92 6.92 -7.11
C PRO A 58 -14.86 5.84 -8.19
N HIS A 59 -16.03 5.33 -8.59
CA HIS A 59 -16.15 4.37 -9.67
C HIS A 59 -15.51 5.01 -10.91
N LYS A 60 -14.27 4.61 -11.22
CA LYS A 60 -13.57 5.08 -12.41
C LYS A 60 -14.45 4.67 -13.58
N GLY A 61 -15.16 5.63 -14.16
CA GLY A 61 -16.09 5.39 -15.26
C GLY A 61 -15.40 4.53 -16.29
N LYS A 62 -16.05 3.41 -16.66
CA LYS A 62 -15.58 2.42 -17.63
C LYS A 62 -14.79 3.08 -18.76
N LYS A 63 -13.46 3.00 -18.68
CA LYS A 63 -12.56 3.01 -19.83
C LYS A 63 -11.57 1.89 -19.59
N ASP A 64 -11.97 0.74 -20.12
CA ASP A 64 -11.14 -0.23 -20.81
C ASP A 64 -9.65 -0.18 -20.44
N ASN A 65 -9.29 -0.95 -19.41
CA ASN A 65 -8.20 -1.91 -19.52
C ASN A 65 -8.38 -2.91 -18.37
N ASP A 66 -8.75 -4.14 -18.71
CA ASP A 66 -8.82 -5.27 -17.78
C ASP A 66 -7.41 -5.56 -17.24
N GLN A 67 -7.07 -4.90 -16.15
CA GLN A 67 -6.06 -5.41 -15.24
C GLN A 67 -6.79 -5.78 -13.95
N THR A 68 -7.33 -7.00 -13.97
CA THR A 68 -7.64 -7.75 -12.76
C THR A 68 -6.35 -7.87 -11.94
N VAL A 69 -6.09 -6.87 -11.08
CA VAL A 69 -5.08 -6.97 -10.02
C VAL A 69 -5.70 -7.82 -8.92
N SER A 70 -5.42 -9.12 -8.99
CA SER A 70 -5.65 -10.04 -7.88
C SER A 70 -4.62 -9.72 -6.80
N TRP A 71 -5.06 -9.07 -5.72
CA TRP A 71 -4.26 -8.77 -4.52
C TRP A 71 -4.24 -9.94 -3.54
#